data_AF-A0A0D7A5E1-F1
#
_entry.id   AF-A0A0D7A5E1-F1
#
_cell.length_a   1.000
_cell.length_b   1.000
_cell.length_c   1.000
_cell.angle_alpha   90.00
_cell.angle_beta   90.00
_cell.angle_gamma   90.00
#
_symmetry.space_group_name_H-M   'P 1'
#
loop_
_entity.id
_entity.type
_entity.pdbx_description
1 polymer ?
#
loop_
_entity_poly.entity_id
_entity_poly.type
_entity_poly.pdbx_seq_one_letter_code
_entity_poly.pdbx_strand_id
1 'polypeptide(L)'
;MAPLTTFPLPLPPNAPPAGYDWEERDVSVSSTTTAFDTGIDQRDRFFGERCCVICGAGGRPTQWSDLKNRGWIPSDAKNHPQHEPRNGLLMCANHHVMFDAYKFFIRFFPDTRKFVFVNYSGEPSLQQFHAKAIALDSRDRYTPFPALFIIHEMRVRGFHPFRPVAPEIPADGSLWQDWILLDGVFNNVSGSFNRDSPPCSGNNSVFAQPQPQFQAATTSAGGASSGVRKLPPLTEDVIADILAATRAMPSWKACEEEGMARHRGENTQK
;
A
#
# COMPACT_ATOMS: atom_id res chain seq x y z
N MET A 1 -20.97 -26.73 37.71
CA MET A 1 -19.83 -26.37 36.83
C MET A 1 -18.82 -25.63 37.67
N ALA A 2 -17.52 -25.81 37.45
CA ALA A 2 -16.49 -24.98 38.09
C ALA A 2 -16.43 -23.60 37.40
N PRO A 3 -16.21 -22.50 38.13
CA PRO A 3 -15.99 -21.19 37.51
C PRO A 3 -14.65 -21.18 36.75
N LEU A 4 -14.62 -20.49 35.61
CA LEU A 4 -13.39 -20.32 34.82
C LEU A 4 -12.51 -19.24 35.44
N THR A 5 -11.23 -19.55 35.65
CA THR A 5 -10.24 -18.60 36.19
C THR A 5 -9.94 -17.50 35.18
N THR A 6 -10.40 -16.27 35.45
CA THR A 6 -10.07 -15.09 34.63
C THR A 6 -8.65 -14.62 34.93
N PHE A 7 -7.75 -14.73 33.96
CA PHE A 7 -6.42 -14.14 34.04
C PHE A 7 -6.48 -12.63 33.71
N PRO A 8 -5.83 -11.75 34.50
CA PRO A 8 -5.69 -10.36 34.12
C PRO A 8 -4.77 -10.24 32.90
N LEU A 9 -5.16 -9.42 31.92
CA LEU A 9 -4.30 -9.11 30.78
C LEU A 9 -3.13 -8.22 31.26
N PRO A 10 -1.89 -8.45 30.80
CA PRO A 10 -0.70 -7.73 31.28
C PRO A 10 -0.55 -6.30 30.72
N LEU A 11 -1.52 -5.81 29.94
CA LEU A 11 -1.50 -4.51 29.29
C LEU A 11 -2.83 -3.78 29.48
N PRO A 12 -2.84 -2.43 29.60
CA PRO A 12 -4.07 -1.65 29.57
C PRO A 12 -4.81 -1.85 28.23
N PRO A 13 -6.14 -1.96 28.21
CA PRO A 13 -6.88 -2.23 26.97
C PRO A 13 -6.80 -1.09 25.94
N ASN A 14 -6.47 0.14 26.36
CA ASN A 14 -6.53 1.35 25.53
C ASN A 14 -5.25 2.24 25.62
N ALA A 15 -4.15 1.75 26.21
CA ALA A 15 -2.94 2.55 26.40
C ALA A 15 -1.65 1.70 26.32
N PRO A 16 -0.50 2.27 25.91
CA PRO A 16 0.79 1.62 26.06
C PRO A 16 1.17 1.47 27.55
N PRO A 17 2.23 0.69 27.88
CA PRO A 17 2.76 0.65 29.24
C PRO A 17 3.24 2.04 29.71
N ALA A 18 3.10 2.31 31.01
CA ALA A 18 3.62 3.55 31.59
C ALA A 18 5.14 3.69 31.33
N GLY A 19 5.57 4.90 30.93
CA GLY A 19 6.94 5.17 30.49
C GLY A 19 7.17 5.06 28.98
N TYR A 20 6.13 4.79 28.17
CA TYR A 20 6.16 4.97 26.72
C TYR A 20 5.61 6.32 26.23
N ASP A 21 5.08 7.15 27.14
CA ASP A 21 4.68 8.53 26.83
C ASP A 21 5.91 9.40 26.57
N TRP A 22 5.95 10.06 25.42
CA TRP A 22 7.17 10.70 24.90
C TRP A 22 7.21 12.21 25.25
N GLU A 23 7.27 12.51 26.54
CA GLU A 23 6.99 13.84 27.12
C GLU A 23 7.93 14.97 26.63
N GLU A 24 9.15 14.67 26.18
CA GLU A 24 10.20 15.68 25.87
C GLU A 24 10.18 16.26 24.43
N ARG A 25 9.11 16.09 23.64
CA ARG A 25 9.02 16.71 22.29
C ARG A 25 7.69 17.36 21.97
N ASP A 26 7.72 18.70 21.88
CA ASP A 26 6.82 19.45 21.00
C ASP A 26 7.10 19.06 19.53
N VAL A 27 6.39 18.04 19.05
CA VAL A 27 6.44 17.65 17.63
C VAL A 27 5.90 18.82 16.80
N SER A 28 6.66 19.27 15.79
CA SER A 28 6.27 20.35 14.88
C SER A 28 5.21 19.90 13.85
N VAL A 29 4.01 19.60 14.39
CA VAL A 29 2.82 19.10 13.68
C VAL A 29 2.42 19.98 12.48
N SER A 30 2.75 21.27 12.49
CA SER A 30 2.40 22.25 11.45
C SER A 30 3.08 22.01 10.09
N SER A 31 4.32 21.51 10.08
CA SER A 31 5.11 21.38 8.83
C SER A 31 4.93 20.01 8.14
N THR A 32 4.36 19.03 8.85
CA THR A 32 4.42 17.61 8.47
C THR A 32 3.14 17.07 7.83
N THR A 33 1.95 17.58 8.16
CA THR A 33 0.68 17.07 7.60
C THR A 33 0.56 17.31 6.09
N THR A 34 0.91 18.50 5.59
CA THR A 34 0.84 18.81 4.15
C THR A 34 1.76 17.91 3.33
N ALA A 35 2.93 17.55 3.88
CA ALA A 35 3.86 16.62 3.25
C ALA A 35 3.32 15.18 3.22
N PHE A 36 2.58 14.75 4.25
CA PHE A 36 1.89 13.44 4.29
C PHE A 36 0.91 13.29 3.13
N ASP A 37 -0.08 14.19 3.07
CA ASP A 37 -1.14 14.16 2.05
C ASP A 37 -0.54 14.34 0.65
N THR A 38 0.39 15.28 0.47
CA THR A 38 1.03 15.53 -0.82
C THR A 38 1.86 14.33 -1.28
N GLY A 39 2.58 13.65 -0.39
CA GLY A 39 3.38 12.49 -0.73
C GLY A 39 2.54 11.29 -1.21
N ILE A 40 1.40 11.04 -0.54
CA ILE A 40 0.46 10.00 -0.97
C ILE A 40 -0.26 10.41 -2.27
N ASP A 41 -0.66 11.68 -2.40
CA ASP A 41 -1.36 12.20 -3.59
C ASP A 41 -0.45 12.46 -4.80
N GLN A 42 0.86 12.33 -4.63
CA GLN A 42 1.85 12.22 -5.73
C GLN A 42 2.16 10.77 -6.09
N ARG A 43 1.99 9.83 -5.15
CA ARG A 43 2.31 8.41 -5.32
C ARG A 43 1.15 7.59 -5.90
N ASP A 44 -0.03 7.77 -5.34
CA ASP A 44 -1.26 7.01 -5.63
C ASP A 44 -2.19 7.76 -6.62
N ARG A 45 -1.57 8.60 -7.46
CA ARG A 45 -2.22 9.37 -8.52
C ARG A 45 -1.90 8.77 -9.89
N PHE A 46 -2.93 8.56 -10.70
CA PHE A 46 -2.81 7.99 -12.05
C PHE A 46 -3.68 8.80 -13.00
N PHE A 47 -3.13 9.17 -14.16
CA PHE A 47 -3.75 10.13 -15.11
C PHE A 47 -4.25 11.46 -14.48
N GLY A 48 -3.63 11.89 -13.37
CA GLY A 48 -4.00 13.08 -12.62
C GLY A 48 -4.99 12.86 -11.48
N GLU A 49 -5.72 11.74 -11.43
CA GLU A 49 -6.73 11.44 -10.42
C GLU A 49 -6.18 10.59 -9.25
N ARG A 50 -6.78 10.76 -8.07
CA ARG A 50 -6.46 9.99 -6.85
C ARG A 50 -7.17 8.63 -6.92
N CYS A 51 -6.45 7.51 -7.03
CA CYS A 51 -7.06 6.19 -7.24
C CYS A 51 -6.75 5.19 -6.12
N CYS A 52 -7.65 4.23 -5.89
CA CYS A 52 -7.35 3.08 -5.06
C CYS A 52 -6.25 2.22 -5.71
N VAL A 53 -5.11 2.05 -5.03
CA VAL A 53 -3.96 1.29 -5.57
C VAL A 53 -4.28 -0.18 -5.89
N ILE A 54 -5.37 -0.72 -5.34
CA ILE A 54 -5.83 -2.10 -5.59
C ILE A 54 -6.72 -2.19 -6.83
N CYS A 55 -7.65 -1.25 -7.05
CA CYS A 55 -8.72 -1.42 -8.04
C CYS A 55 -9.05 -0.20 -8.92
N GLY A 56 -8.21 0.84 -8.94
CA GLY A 56 -8.34 2.01 -9.83
C GLY A 56 -9.46 2.99 -9.47
N ALA A 57 -10.57 2.49 -8.91
CA ALA A 57 -11.70 3.28 -8.46
C ALA A 57 -11.25 4.46 -7.58
N GLY A 58 -11.78 5.65 -7.89
CA GLY A 58 -11.41 6.91 -7.27
C GLY A 58 -11.35 6.81 -5.74
N GLY A 59 -10.19 7.15 -5.18
CA GLY A 59 -10.00 7.23 -3.75
C GLY A 59 -10.87 8.34 -3.21
N ARG A 60 -11.91 8.00 -2.43
CA ARG A 60 -12.71 9.02 -1.74
C ARG A 60 -11.75 9.82 -0.86
N PRO A 61 -11.68 11.16 -0.97
CA PRO A 61 -10.91 11.94 -0.02
C PRO A 61 -11.41 11.60 1.38
N THR A 62 -10.50 11.36 2.31
CA THR A 62 -10.80 11.10 3.73
C THR A 62 -11.79 12.17 4.21
N GLN A 63 -12.91 11.73 4.80
CA GLN A 63 -14.17 12.51 4.85
C GLN A 63 -14.17 13.76 5.77
N TRP A 64 -12.98 14.26 6.13
CA TRP A 64 -12.68 15.50 6.85
C TRP A 64 -13.57 16.68 6.54
N SER A 65 -13.65 17.07 5.27
CA SER A 65 -14.43 18.22 4.83
C SER A 65 -15.93 17.98 5.07
N ASP A 66 -16.42 16.76 4.83
CA ASP A 66 -17.82 16.39 5.08
C ASP A 66 -18.15 16.35 6.59
N LEU A 67 -17.24 15.83 7.43
CA LEU A 67 -17.40 15.82 8.89
C LEU A 67 -17.39 17.23 9.50
N LYS A 68 -16.52 18.13 8.99
CA LYS A 68 -16.52 19.55 9.35
C LYS A 68 -17.77 20.28 8.86
N ASN A 69 -18.17 20.06 7.60
CA ASN A 69 -19.37 20.68 7.03
C ASN A 69 -20.67 20.23 7.72
N ARG A 70 -20.68 19.05 8.36
CA ARG A 70 -21.77 18.55 9.21
C ARG A 70 -21.69 19.01 10.68
N GLY A 71 -20.62 19.69 11.08
CA GLY A 71 -20.37 20.07 12.47
C GLY A 71 -20.10 18.91 13.42
N TRP A 72 -19.75 17.72 12.91
CA TRP A 72 -19.46 16.53 13.73
C TRP A 72 -18.08 16.58 14.39
N ILE A 73 -17.19 17.43 13.87
CA ILE A 73 -15.92 17.83 14.46
C ILE A 73 -15.76 19.36 14.30
N PRO A 74 -15.00 20.05 15.17
CA PRO A 74 -14.77 21.49 15.04
C PRO A 74 -14.20 21.88 13.68
N SER A 75 -14.63 23.03 13.15
CA SER A 75 -14.10 23.65 11.92
C SER A 75 -12.58 23.76 11.91
N ASP A 76 -12.00 23.96 13.09
CA ASP A 76 -10.60 24.32 13.29
C ASP A 76 -9.71 23.10 13.57
N ALA A 77 -10.31 21.90 13.70
CA ALA A 77 -9.58 20.67 14.01
C ALA A 77 -8.57 20.32 12.90
N LYS A 78 -7.29 20.10 13.26
CA LYS A 78 -6.24 19.67 12.30
C LYS A 78 -6.62 18.31 11.71
N ASN A 79 -6.81 18.25 10.39
CA ASN A 79 -7.95 17.53 9.75
C ASN A 79 -8.25 15.89 10.09
N HIS A 80 -6.88 15.68 9.76
CA HIS A 80 -5.79 14.66 9.61
C HIS A 80 -4.71 14.82 10.70
N PRO A 81 -4.33 13.71 11.37
CA PRO A 81 -2.97 13.47 11.84
C PRO A 81 -2.35 12.24 11.18
N GLN A 82 -1.19 12.43 10.55
CA GLN A 82 -0.11 11.45 10.33
C GLN A 82 1.08 12.19 9.72
N HIS A 83 2.31 11.73 10.00
CA HIS A 83 3.53 12.51 9.78
C HIS A 83 4.54 11.87 8.80
N GLU A 84 4.10 10.85 8.06
CA GLU A 84 4.98 9.96 7.29
C GLU A 84 4.24 9.33 6.07
N PRO A 85 4.43 9.81 4.82
CA PRO A 85 3.78 9.27 3.61
C PRO A 85 3.93 7.76 3.43
N ARG A 86 5.05 7.19 3.89
CA ARG A 86 5.39 5.75 3.78
C ARG A 86 4.58 4.88 4.76
N ASN A 87 3.74 5.48 5.61
CA ASN A 87 2.82 4.77 6.49
C ASN A 87 1.37 4.70 5.94
N GLY A 88 1.02 5.48 4.91
CA GLY A 88 -0.34 5.57 4.39
C GLY A 88 -0.51 5.01 2.97
N LEU A 89 -1.74 4.62 2.63
CA LEU A 89 -2.16 4.02 1.35
C LEU A 89 -3.51 4.58 0.92
N LEU A 90 -3.66 4.96 -0.35
CA LEU A 90 -4.96 5.34 -0.89
C LEU A 90 -5.78 4.10 -1.26
N MET A 91 -6.89 3.90 -0.55
CA MET A 91 -7.86 2.83 -0.82
C MET A 91 -9.27 3.40 -1.01
N CYS A 92 -10.08 2.75 -1.85
CA CYS A 92 -11.52 3.01 -1.87
C CYS A 92 -12.16 2.42 -0.60
N ALA A 93 -13.35 2.92 -0.22
CA ALA A 93 -14.01 2.56 1.04
C ALA A 93 -14.14 1.04 1.24
N ASN A 94 -14.47 0.29 0.19
CA ASN A 94 -14.59 -1.16 0.25
C ASN A 94 -13.25 -1.84 0.57
N HIS A 95 -12.16 -1.44 -0.07
CA HIS A 95 -10.84 -2.02 0.21
C HIS A 95 -10.28 -1.60 1.56
N HIS A 96 -10.54 -0.37 2.02
CA HIS A 96 -10.16 0.08 3.37
C HIS A 96 -10.84 -0.79 4.45
N VAL A 97 -12.18 -0.93 4.39
CA VAL A 97 -12.94 -1.76 5.34
C VAL A 97 -12.49 -3.23 5.31
N MET A 98 -12.19 -3.77 4.14
CA MET A 98 -11.71 -5.16 4.02
C MET A 98 -10.25 -5.34 4.48
N PHE A 99 -9.43 -4.29 4.43
CA PHE A 99 -8.07 -4.28 4.98
C PHE A 99 -8.13 -4.29 6.51
N ASP A 100 -8.91 -3.37 7.11
CA ASP A 100 -9.12 -3.26 8.56
C ASP A 100 -9.78 -4.52 9.16
N ALA A 101 -10.73 -5.12 8.43
CA ALA A 101 -11.36 -6.39 8.79
C ALA A 101 -10.48 -7.62 8.52
N TYR A 102 -9.18 -7.43 8.27
CA TYR A 102 -8.18 -8.48 8.07
C TYR A 102 -8.56 -9.51 6.99
N LYS A 103 -9.24 -9.10 5.90
CA LYS A 103 -9.70 -10.02 4.85
C LYS A 103 -8.60 -10.39 3.84
N PHE A 104 -7.64 -9.50 3.66
CA PHE A 104 -6.50 -9.66 2.76
C PHE A 104 -5.25 -9.00 3.34
N PHE A 105 -4.08 -9.41 2.84
CA PHE A 105 -2.84 -8.68 3.03
C PHE A 105 -2.19 -8.33 1.69
N ILE A 106 -1.19 -7.48 1.74
CA ILE A 106 -0.32 -7.14 0.62
C ILE A 106 1.05 -7.77 0.92
N ARG A 107 1.69 -8.40 -0.07
CA ARG A 107 3.01 -9.02 0.04
C ARG A 107 3.98 -8.32 -0.89
N PHE A 108 5.09 -7.82 -0.37
CA PHE A 108 6.20 -7.42 -1.23
C PHE A 108 7.01 -8.64 -1.66
N PHE A 109 7.38 -8.70 -2.94
CA PHE A 109 8.25 -9.73 -3.51
C PHE A 109 9.57 -9.09 -3.97
N PRO A 110 10.72 -9.39 -3.33
CA PRO A 110 12.02 -8.84 -3.71
C PRO A 110 12.40 -9.10 -5.18
N ASP A 111 12.23 -10.33 -5.68
CA ASP A 111 12.64 -10.76 -7.03
C ASP A 111 12.07 -9.85 -8.13
N THR A 112 10.76 -9.59 -8.07
CA THR A 112 10.01 -8.81 -9.04
C THR A 112 9.87 -7.34 -8.65
N ARG A 113 10.26 -7.00 -7.41
CA ARG A 113 10.06 -5.70 -6.74
C ARG A 113 8.61 -5.19 -6.80
N LYS A 114 7.64 -6.10 -6.71
CA LYS A 114 6.20 -5.81 -6.77
C LYS A 114 5.52 -6.00 -5.41
N PHE A 115 4.47 -5.21 -5.18
CA PHE A 115 3.49 -5.43 -4.12
C PHE A 115 2.31 -6.21 -4.70
N VAL A 116 1.96 -7.35 -4.09
CA VAL A 116 0.95 -8.29 -4.58
C VAL A 116 -0.17 -8.41 -3.57
N PHE A 117 -1.42 -8.34 -4.02
CA PHE A 117 -2.61 -8.52 -3.19
C PHE A 117 -2.89 -10.00 -2.93
N VAL A 118 -3.14 -10.39 -1.68
CA VAL A 118 -3.43 -11.78 -1.30
C VAL A 118 -4.76 -11.85 -0.54
N ASN A 119 -5.83 -12.25 -1.25
CA ASN A 119 -7.09 -12.65 -0.62
C ASN A 119 -6.84 -13.89 0.26
N TYR A 120 -6.65 -13.69 1.56
CA TYR A 120 -6.35 -14.77 2.51
C TYR A 120 -7.63 -15.31 3.17
N SER A 121 -8.61 -14.44 3.41
CA SER A 121 -9.92 -14.83 3.94
C SER A 121 -10.72 -15.72 2.99
N GLY A 122 -10.38 -15.75 1.69
CA GLY A 122 -11.11 -16.49 0.65
C GLY A 122 -12.45 -15.84 0.29
N GLU A 123 -12.58 -14.54 0.50
CA GLU A 123 -13.78 -13.75 0.21
C GLU A 123 -14.01 -13.70 -1.33
N PRO A 124 -15.16 -14.12 -1.88
CA PRO A 124 -15.36 -14.21 -3.32
C PRO A 124 -15.19 -12.87 -4.07
N SER A 125 -15.63 -11.77 -3.46
CA SER A 125 -15.51 -10.42 -4.05
C SER A 125 -14.06 -9.94 -4.19
N LEU A 126 -13.15 -10.48 -3.39
CA LEU A 126 -11.71 -10.17 -3.43
C LEU A 126 -10.93 -11.12 -4.35
N GLN A 127 -11.56 -12.17 -4.91
CA GLN A 127 -10.86 -13.19 -5.68
C GLN A 127 -10.31 -12.66 -7.01
N GLN A 128 -10.99 -11.70 -7.63
CA GLN A 128 -10.53 -11.01 -8.85
C GLN A 128 -9.17 -10.29 -8.66
N PHE A 129 -8.84 -9.88 -7.44
CA PHE A 129 -7.60 -9.19 -7.09
C PHE A 129 -6.50 -10.13 -6.57
N HIS A 130 -6.85 -11.39 -6.25
CA HIS A 130 -5.93 -12.35 -5.62
C HIS A 130 -4.72 -12.64 -6.51
N ALA A 131 -3.54 -12.62 -5.89
CA ALA A 131 -2.25 -12.93 -6.50
C ALA A 131 -1.80 -12.00 -7.64
N LYS A 132 -2.45 -10.82 -7.79
CA LYS A 132 -2.08 -9.78 -8.76
C LYS A 132 -1.36 -8.62 -8.10
N ALA A 133 -0.44 -8.00 -8.84
CA ALA A 133 0.38 -6.88 -8.40
C ALA A 133 -0.40 -5.55 -8.45
N ILE A 134 -0.39 -4.81 -7.33
CA ILE A 134 -1.11 -3.54 -7.14
C ILE A 134 -0.27 -2.33 -7.57
N ALA A 135 -0.91 -1.16 -7.74
CA ALA A 135 -0.28 0.05 -8.25
C ALA A 135 0.57 0.77 -7.19
N LEU A 136 1.68 0.15 -6.78
CA LEU A 136 2.72 0.73 -5.93
C LEU A 136 4.09 0.53 -6.58
N ASP A 137 4.80 1.61 -6.85
CA ASP A 137 6.14 1.59 -7.45
C ASP A 137 7.21 1.45 -6.36
N SER A 138 7.96 0.35 -6.36
CA SER A 138 9.05 0.10 -5.41
C SER A 138 10.23 1.07 -5.54
N ARG A 139 10.27 1.92 -6.57
CA ARG A 139 11.28 2.95 -6.78
C ARG A 139 10.87 4.34 -6.27
N ASP A 140 9.61 4.52 -5.87
CA ASP A 140 9.10 5.81 -5.40
C ASP A 140 9.59 6.14 -3.97
N ARG A 141 9.95 7.40 -3.71
CA ARG A 141 10.49 7.88 -2.42
C ARG A 141 9.49 7.82 -1.26
N TYR A 142 8.20 7.73 -1.55
CA TYR A 142 7.11 7.66 -0.59
C TYR A 142 6.41 6.30 -0.58
N THR A 143 6.89 5.30 -1.32
CA THR A 143 6.31 3.95 -1.30
C THR A 143 6.44 3.30 0.09
N PRO A 144 5.36 2.70 0.63
CA PRO A 144 5.36 2.17 1.98
C PRO A 144 6.39 1.08 2.22
N PHE A 145 6.93 1.05 3.43
CA PHE A 145 7.93 0.06 3.80
C PHE A 145 7.32 -1.35 3.81
N PRO A 146 7.90 -2.34 3.08
CA PRO A 146 7.46 -3.72 3.13
C PRO A 146 7.33 -4.32 4.54
N ALA A 147 8.12 -3.84 5.50
CA ALA A 147 8.03 -4.23 6.91
C ALA A 147 6.64 -3.97 7.55
N LEU A 148 5.93 -2.90 7.15
CA LEU A 148 4.58 -2.62 7.64
C LEU A 148 3.59 -3.70 7.17
N PHE A 149 3.76 -4.17 5.93
CA PHE A 149 2.95 -5.25 5.37
C PHE A 149 3.23 -6.61 6.01
N ILE A 150 4.46 -6.88 6.47
CA ILE A 150 4.77 -8.09 7.27
C ILE A 150 3.89 -8.12 8.54
N ILE A 151 3.83 -7.01 9.27
CA ILE A 151 3.03 -6.91 10.52
C ILE A 151 1.54 -7.13 10.22
N HIS A 152 1.03 -6.54 9.14
CA HIS A 152 -0.37 -6.74 8.72
C HIS A 152 -0.66 -8.19 8.31
N GLU A 153 0.23 -8.82 7.52
CA GLU A 153 0.12 -10.22 7.14
C GLU A 153 0.08 -11.15 8.36
N MET A 154 0.91 -10.92 9.38
CA MET A 154 0.87 -11.70 10.63
C MET A 154 -0.49 -11.58 11.33
N ARG A 155 -1.09 -10.37 11.37
CA ARG A 155 -2.44 -10.16 11.92
C ARG A 155 -3.51 -10.88 11.11
N VAL A 156 -3.46 -10.78 9.78
CA VAL A 156 -4.40 -11.49 8.87
C VAL A 156 -4.30 -13.01 9.03
N ARG A 157 -3.09 -13.55 9.17
CA ARG A 157 -2.88 -14.98 9.43
C ARG A 157 -3.43 -15.40 10.80
N GLY A 158 -3.24 -14.59 11.83
CA GLY A 158 -3.83 -14.81 13.16
C GLY A 158 -5.35 -14.73 13.19
N PHE A 159 -5.96 -13.89 12.34
CA PHE A 159 -7.41 -13.75 12.23
C PHE A 159 -8.07 -14.92 11.47
N HIS A 160 -7.34 -15.57 10.55
CA HIS A 160 -7.81 -16.74 9.79
C HIS A 160 -6.92 -17.97 10.03
N PRO A 161 -6.85 -18.51 11.27
CA PRO A 161 -5.86 -19.51 11.66
C PRO A 161 -6.02 -20.87 10.96
N PHE A 162 -7.19 -21.14 10.35
CA PHE A 162 -7.48 -22.38 9.62
C PHE A 162 -7.32 -22.24 8.09
N ARG A 163 -6.87 -21.09 7.58
CA ARG A 163 -6.57 -20.91 6.15
C ARG A 163 -5.20 -21.50 5.79
N PRO A 164 -4.99 -21.98 4.53
CA PRO A 164 -3.72 -22.56 4.12
C PRO A 164 -2.54 -21.59 4.30
N VAL A 165 -1.47 -22.05 4.93
CA VAL A 165 -0.27 -21.23 5.23
C VAL A 165 0.37 -20.66 3.96
N ALA A 166 0.31 -21.41 2.85
CA ALA A 166 0.96 -21.07 1.58
C ALA A 166 -0.09 -21.07 0.44
N PRO A 167 -0.89 -20.00 0.27
CA PRO A 167 -1.85 -19.86 -0.84
C PRO A 167 -1.13 -19.80 -2.20
N GLU A 168 -1.87 -20.09 -3.27
CA GLU A 168 -1.32 -20.21 -4.62
C GLU A 168 -1.24 -18.86 -5.35
N ILE A 169 -0.13 -18.61 -6.03
CA ILE A 169 0.21 -17.34 -6.73
C ILE A 169 0.86 -17.68 -8.07
N PRO A 170 0.65 -16.91 -9.17
CA PRO A 170 1.40 -17.08 -10.41
C PRO A 170 2.92 -17.14 -10.17
N ALA A 171 3.58 -18.12 -10.80
CA ALA A 171 4.99 -18.43 -10.55
C ALA A 171 5.93 -17.26 -10.86
N ASP A 172 5.53 -16.40 -11.79
CA ASP A 172 6.27 -15.22 -12.27
C ASP A 172 5.98 -13.94 -11.46
N GLY A 173 4.90 -13.90 -10.66
CA GLY A 173 4.37 -12.65 -10.08
C GLY A 173 4.13 -11.54 -11.11
N SER A 174 3.88 -11.89 -12.38
CA SER A 174 3.90 -10.92 -13.49
C SER A 174 2.61 -10.11 -13.57
N LEU A 175 1.47 -10.73 -13.31
CA LEU A 175 0.14 -10.15 -13.53
C LEU A 175 -0.08 -8.93 -12.64
N TRP A 176 -0.17 -7.75 -13.26
CA TRP A 176 -0.73 -6.56 -12.63
C TRP A 176 -2.25 -6.71 -12.44
N GLN A 177 -2.87 -5.89 -11.58
CA GLN A 177 -4.33 -5.81 -11.49
C GLN A 177 -4.92 -5.39 -12.85
N ASP A 178 -6.12 -5.89 -13.17
CA ASP A 178 -6.66 -5.81 -14.54
C ASP A 178 -6.82 -4.36 -15.03
N TRP A 179 -7.27 -3.45 -14.16
CA TRP A 179 -7.36 -2.01 -14.46
C TRP A 179 -6.01 -1.39 -14.83
N ILE A 180 -4.91 -1.83 -14.19
CA ILE A 180 -3.56 -1.31 -14.48
C ILE A 180 -3.14 -1.59 -15.94
N LEU A 181 -3.61 -2.73 -16.48
CA LEU A 181 -3.36 -3.17 -17.85
C LEU A 181 -4.37 -2.56 -18.84
N LEU A 182 -5.67 -2.58 -18.50
CA LEU A 182 -6.76 -2.10 -19.35
C LEU A 182 -6.70 -0.59 -19.57
N ASP A 183 -6.46 0.17 -18.50
CA ASP A 183 -6.41 1.63 -18.53
C ASP A 183 -5.05 2.16 -19.00
N GLY A 184 -4.06 1.28 -19.24
CA GLY A 184 -2.70 1.67 -19.64
C GLY A 184 -1.90 2.39 -18.55
N VAL A 185 -2.25 2.18 -17.28
CA VAL A 185 -1.68 2.87 -16.11
C VAL A 185 -0.21 2.49 -15.86
N PHE A 186 0.24 1.30 -16.27
CA PHE A 186 1.65 0.90 -16.22
C PHE A 186 2.25 0.81 -17.64
N ASN A 187 3.23 1.65 -17.91
CA ASN A 187 4.00 1.65 -19.15
C ASN A 187 5.10 0.57 -19.08
N ASN A 188 4.92 -0.52 -19.83
CA ASN A 188 5.86 -1.64 -19.86
C ASN A 188 7.23 -1.29 -20.50
N VAL A 189 7.35 -0.19 -21.25
CA VAL A 189 8.60 0.21 -21.94
C VAL A 189 9.53 0.98 -21.01
N SER A 190 9.00 1.94 -20.24
CA SER A 190 9.73 2.61 -19.14
C SER A 190 9.71 1.81 -17.83
N GLY A 191 8.87 0.78 -17.78
CA GLY A 191 8.56 0.02 -16.57
C GLY A 191 7.98 0.90 -15.45
N SER A 192 7.22 1.96 -15.75
CA SER A 192 6.77 2.98 -14.80
C SER A 192 5.27 3.28 -14.87
N PHE A 193 4.73 3.85 -13.80
CA PHE A 193 3.32 4.27 -13.75
C PHE A 193 3.09 5.63 -14.42
N ASN A 194 1.99 5.75 -15.15
CA ASN A 194 1.55 6.97 -15.83
C ASN A 194 0.73 7.84 -14.85
N ARG A 195 1.42 8.73 -14.13
CA ARG A 195 0.82 9.54 -13.06
C ARG A 195 0.18 10.83 -13.53
N ASP A 196 0.82 11.50 -14.47
CA ASP A 196 0.37 12.78 -15.02
C ASP A 196 -0.87 12.58 -15.90
N SER A 197 -1.77 13.57 -15.93
CA SER A 197 -2.86 13.57 -16.90
C SER A 197 -2.32 13.56 -18.33
N PRO A 198 -3.00 12.87 -19.26
CA PRO A 198 -2.74 13.05 -20.68
C PRO A 198 -2.75 14.55 -21.01
N PRO A 199 -1.78 15.07 -21.80
CA PRO A 199 -1.72 16.49 -22.10
C PRO A 199 -3.03 16.91 -22.78
N CYS A 200 -3.70 17.92 -22.23
CA CYS A 200 -5.03 18.34 -22.64
C CYS A 200 -5.03 18.84 -24.10
N SER A 201 -5.34 17.95 -25.05
CA SER A 201 -5.52 18.29 -26.46
C SER A 201 -6.69 19.27 -26.61
N GLY A 202 -6.36 20.53 -26.83
CA GLY A 202 -7.33 21.57 -27.12
C GLY A 202 -8.04 21.32 -28.45
N ASN A 203 -9.36 21.19 -28.37
CA ASN A 203 -10.35 21.24 -29.45
C ASN A 203 -10.51 20.02 -30.38
N ASN A 204 -11.76 19.54 -30.35
CA ASN A 204 -12.59 19.06 -31.46
C ASN A 204 -12.51 17.58 -31.88
N SER A 205 -13.71 17.08 -32.20
CA SER A 205 -14.07 15.69 -32.40
C SER A 205 -13.77 15.16 -33.81
N VAL A 206 -13.14 13.99 -33.88
CA VAL A 206 -13.37 12.99 -34.93
C VAL A 206 -13.47 11.61 -34.26
N PHE A 207 -14.34 10.74 -34.78
CA PHE A 207 -14.49 9.36 -34.29
C PHE A 207 -13.30 8.48 -34.68
N ALA A 208 -12.99 7.52 -33.81
CA ALA A 208 -12.26 6.27 -34.07
C ALA A 208 -10.87 6.35 -34.76
N GLN A 209 -9.82 5.96 -34.02
CA GLN A 209 -8.73 5.17 -34.59
C GLN A 209 -8.79 3.73 -34.07
N PRO A 210 -8.29 2.73 -34.83
CA PRO A 210 -8.46 1.32 -34.47
C PRO A 210 -7.60 0.92 -33.28
N GLN A 211 -8.19 0.17 -32.35
CA GLN A 211 -7.45 -0.60 -31.36
C GLN A 211 -6.53 -1.60 -32.09
N PRO A 212 -5.20 -1.56 -31.89
CA PRO A 212 -4.31 -2.54 -32.50
C PRO A 212 -4.63 -3.92 -31.93
N GLN A 213 -4.96 -4.88 -32.80
CA GLN A 213 -5.17 -6.26 -32.39
C GLN A 213 -3.84 -6.83 -31.86
N PHE A 214 -3.78 -7.07 -30.55
CA PHE A 214 -2.68 -7.79 -29.91
C PHE A 214 -2.69 -9.26 -30.37
N GLN A 215 -1.96 -9.55 -31.45
CA GLN A 215 -1.55 -10.91 -31.73
C GLN A 215 -0.46 -11.30 -30.72
N ALA A 216 -0.75 -12.27 -29.86
CA ALA A 216 0.22 -12.80 -28.90
C ALA A 216 1.32 -13.56 -29.65
N ALA A 217 2.51 -12.97 -29.73
CA ALA A 217 3.67 -13.58 -30.40
C ALA A 217 4.20 -14.76 -29.57
N THR A 218 3.84 -15.99 -29.95
CA THR A 218 4.31 -17.21 -29.30
C THR A 218 5.75 -17.55 -29.71
N THR A 219 6.74 -17.00 -28.99
CA THR A 219 8.14 -17.46 -29.04
C THR A 219 8.31 -18.74 -28.22
N SER A 220 8.18 -19.90 -28.87
CA SER A 220 8.39 -21.20 -28.23
C SER A 220 9.87 -21.50 -28.00
N ALA A 221 10.31 -21.53 -26.74
CA ALA A 221 11.63 -22.04 -26.35
C ALA A 221 11.65 -22.53 -24.88
N GLY A 222 11.31 -23.81 -24.67
CA GLY A 222 11.70 -24.57 -23.47
C GLY A 222 10.78 -24.53 -22.23
N GLY A 223 10.26 -25.70 -21.84
CA GLY A 223 9.91 -26.00 -20.44
C GLY A 223 8.65 -25.35 -19.87
N ALA A 224 7.48 -25.66 -20.42
CA ALA A 224 6.20 -25.24 -19.85
C ALA A 224 5.88 -25.94 -18.51
N SER A 225 6.35 -25.38 -17.40
CA SER A 225 5.75 -25.64 -16.07
C SER A 225 4.42 -24.90 -15.97
N SER A 226 3.36 -25.58 -15.51
CA SER A 226 2.05 -24.95 -15.30
C SER A 226 2.14 -23.97 -14.12
N GLY A 227 2.35 -22.69 -14.44
CA GLY A 227 3.05 -21.72 -13.60
C GLY A 227 2.32 -21.20 -12.37
N VAL A 228 2.07 -22.05 -11.38
CA VAL A 228 1.61 -21.66 -10.05
C VAL A 228 2.69 -21.99 -9.02
N ARG A 229 3.14 -20.98 -8.27
CA ARG A 229 3.99 -21.16 -7.08
C ARG A 229 3.15 -20.98 -5.81
N LYS A 230 3.46 -21.74 -4.76
CA LYS A 230 2.91 -21.45 -3.43
C LYS A 230 3.59 -20.20 -2.89
N LEU A 231 2.82 -19.27 -2.34
CA LEU A 231 3.32 -18.13 -1.58
C LEU A 231 4.24 -18.67 -0.47
N PRO A 232 5.53 -18.28 -0.41
CA PRO A 232 6.39 -18.70 0.67
C PRO A 232 5.76 -18.35 2.03
N PRO A 233 5.78 -19.25 3.02
CA PRO A 233 5.43 -18.89 4.40
C PRO A 233 6.31 -17.73 4.86
N LEU A 234 5.82 -16.95 5.82
CA LEU A 234 6.61 -15.89 6.46
C LEU A 234 7.63 -16.54 7.43
N THR A 235 8.69 -17.13 6.90
CA THR A 235 9.84 -17.63 7.68
C THR A 235 10.80 -16.50 8.00
N GLU A 236 11.78 -16.77 8.87
CA GLU A 236 12.85 -15.83 9.21
C GLU A 236 13.67 -15.40 7.98
N ASP A 237 13.96 -16.32 7.07
CA ASP A 237 14.67 -16.02 5.81
C ASP A 237 13.84 -15.07 4.92
N VAL A 238 12.55 -15.35 4.75
CA VAL A 238 11.63 -14.52 3.94
C VAL A 238 11.44 -13.13 4.57
N ILE A 239 11.46 -13.03 5.91
CA ILE A 239 11.50 -11.74 6.60
C ILE A 239 12.83 -11.03 6.32
N ALA A 240 13.96 -11.73 6.44
CA ALA A 240 15.29 -11.18 6.22
C ALA A 240 15.48 -10.65 4.79
N ASP A 241 15.03 -11.38 3.77
CA ASP A 241 15.04 -10.97 2.36
C ASP A 241 14.19 -9.72 2.12
N ILE A 242 12.96 -9.68 2.66
CA ILE A 242 12.09 -8.51 2.53
C ILE A 242 12.70 -7.29 3.24
N LEU A 243 13.33 -7.47 4.41
CA LEU A 243 14.01 -6.38 5.14
C LEU A 243 15.30 -5.93 4.45
N ALA A 244 16.08 -6.84 3.86
CA ALA A 244 17.27 -6.51 3.07
C ALA A 244 16.88 -5.72 1.82
N ALA A 245 15.84 -6.16 1.09
CA ALA A 245 15.29 -5.44 -0.04
C ALA A 245 14.72 -4.07 0.37
N THR A 246 14.04 -3.97 1.52
CA THR A 246 13.51 -2.70 2.07
C THR A 246 14.62 -1.66 2.25
N ARG A 247 15.75 -2.04 2.86
CA ARG A 247 16.91 -1.13 3.06
C ARG A 247 17.54 -0.67 1.75
N ALA A 248 17.34 -1.40 0.65
CA ALA A 248 17.79 -1.02 -0.68
C ALA A 248 16.80 -0.13 -1.45
N MET A 249 15.57 0.08 -0.96
CA MET A 249 14.55 0.88 -1.64
C MET A 249 14.84 2.39 -1.56
N PRO A 250 14.49 3.19 -2.59
CA PRO A 250 14.58 4.64 -2.53
C PRO A 250 13.78 5.28 -1.39
N SER A 251 12.66 4.69 -0.97
CA SER A 251 11.87 5.19 0.17
C SER A 251 12.58 5.04 1.52
N TRP A 252 13.47 4.06 1.68
CA TRP A 252 14.33 3.94 2.87
C TRP A 252 15.36 5.07 2.90
N LYS A 253 16.10 5.27 1.81
CA LYS A 253 17.11 6.34 1.70
C LYS A 253 16.51 7.72 1.90
N ALA A 254 15.36 8.00 1.27
CA ALA A 254 14.63 9.24 1.48
C ALA A 254 14.24 9.45 2.95
N CYS A 255 13.89 8.38 3.68
CA CYS A 255 13.57 8.47 5.11
C CYS A 255 14.81 8.79 5.97
N GLU A 256 15.96 8.22 5.66
CA GLU A 256 17.23 8.53 6.33
C GLU A 256 17.67 9.98 6.05
N GLU A 257 17.62 10.42 4.79
CA GLU A 257 17.93 11.79 4.37
C GLU A 257 17.00 12.83 5.02
N GLU A 258 15.68 12.60 5.01
CA GLU A 258 14.68 13.46 5.64
C GLU A 258 14.82 13.48 7.17
N GLY A 259 15.20 12.37 7.79
CA GLY A 259 15.48 12.27 9.22
C GLY A 259 16.73 13.06 9.64
N MET A 260 17.82 12.91 8.90
CA MET A 260 19.06 13.68 9.14
C MET A 260 18.88 15.18 8.90
N ALA A 261 18.05 15.57 7.93
CA ALA A 261 17.73 16.98 7.67
C ALA A 261 17.04 17.65 8.88
N ARG A 262 16.09 16.96 9.53
CA ARG A 262 15.41 17.45 10.75
C ARG A 262 16.42 17.72 11.87
N HIS A 263 17.29 16.74 12.17
CA HIS A 263 18.32 16.87 13.22
C HIS A 263 19.41 17.92 12.95
N ARG A 264 19.66 18.28 11.68
CA ARG A 264 20.59 19.37 11.36
C ARG A 264 19.95 20.75 11.60
N GLY A 265 18.64 20.90 11.37
CA GLY A 265 17.92 22.14 11.68
C GLY A 265 17.90 22.46 13.18
N GLU A 266 17.58 21.47 14.01
CA GLU A 266 17.48 21.59 15.48
C GLU A 266 18.76 22.15 16.15
N ASN A 267 19.94 21.85 15.59
CA ASN A 267 21.23 22.33 16.11
C ASN A 267 21.60 23.77 15.71
N THR A 268 20.73 24.49 14.99
CA THR A 268 21.00 25.86 14.49
C THR A 268 20.14 26.93 15.19
N GLN A 269 19.49 26.60 16.31
CA GLN A 269 18.67 27.51 17.13
C GLN A 269 19.13 27.55 18.60
N LYS A 270 20.44 27.74 18.81
CA LYS A 270 21.06 28.04 20.11
C LYS A 270 22.06 29.18 19.95
#